data_AF-A0A7C4Z5Y8-F1
#
_entry.id   AF-A0A7C4Z5Y8-F1
#
_cell.length_a   1.000
_cell.length_b   1.000
_cell.length_c   1.000
_cell.angle_alpha   90.00
_cell.angle_beta   90.00
_cell.angle_gamma   90.00
#
_symmetry.space_group_name_H-M   'P 1'
#
loop_
_entity.id
_entity.type
_entity.pdbx_description
1 polymer ?
#
loop_
_entity_poly.entity_id
_entity_poly.type
_entity_poly.pdbx_seq_one_letter_code
_entity_poly.pdbx_strand_id
1 'polypeptide(L)' 'MQAVIQRRLNFRSSPGIMNNWIKTNLPGTLVEVIGGPECTRYKNGGAYLWWQIRLPDGQVGWSAEASAFGAFYFMEPVR' A
#
# COMPACT_ATOMS: atom_id res chain seq x y z
N MET A 1 1.48 12.03 -6.40
CA MET A 1 2.53 11.30 -7.17
C MET A 1 1.90 10.02 -7.72
N GLN A 2 2.22 9.57 -8.93
CA GLN A 2 1.69 8.29 -9.44
C GLN A 2 2.57 7.10 -9.01
N ALA A 3 1.93 5.98 -8.72
CA ALA A 3 2.57 4.71 -8.43
C ALA A 3 1.84 3.56 -9.14
N VAL A 4 2.56 2.47 -9.40
CA VAL A 4 2.01 1.25 -9.98
C VAL A 4 2.07 0.13 -8.95
N ILE A 5 0.96 -0.62 -8.85
CA ILE A 5 0.89 -1.82 -8.03
C ILE A 5 1.63 -2.94 -8.77
N GLN A 6 2.67 -3.52 -8.15
CA GLN A 6 3.50 -4.57 -8.74
C GLN A 6 2.99 -5.98 -8.43
N ARG A 7 2.19 -6.13 -7.36
CA ARG A 7 1.68 -7.42 -6.87
C ARG A 7 0.25 -7.29 -6.38
N ARG A 8 -0.45 -8.40 -6.17
CA ARG A 8 -1.77 -8.36 -5.49
C ARG A 8 -1.60 -7.66 -4.13
N LEU A 9 -2.20 -6.48 -4.00
CA LEU A 9 -1.96 -5.57 -2.89
C LEU A 9 -3.26 -5.18 -2.21
N ASN A 10 -3.31 -5.40 -0.90
CA ASN A 10 -4.48 -5.12 -0.09
C ASN A 10 -4.65 -3.61 0.12
N PHE A 11 -5.83 -3.13 -0.23
CA PHE A 11 -6.34 -1.79 0.01
C PHE A 11 -7.16 -1.77 1.29
N ARG A 12 -6.85 -0.82 2.17
CA ARG A 12 -7.34 -0.80 3.56
C ARG A 12 -7.88 0.56 3.96
N SER A 13 -8.75 0.60 4.98
CA SER A 13 -9.30 1.86 5.48
C SER A 13 -8.33 2.66 6.36
N SER A 14 -7.29 2.03 6.90
CA SER A 14 -6.24 2.65 7.72
C SER A 14 -4.89 1.94 7.53
N PRO A 15 -3.76 2.55 7.96
CA PRO A 15 -2.48 1.85 8.04
C PRO A 15 -2.58 0.63 8.98
N GLY A 16 -1.92 -0.46 8.60
CA GLY A 16 -1.83 -1.68 9.42
C GLY A 16 -2.66 -2.84 8.87
N ILE A 17 -2.46 -4.03 9.44
CA ILE A 17 -2.98 -5.30 8.90
C ILE A 17 -4.12 -5.94 9.72
N MET A 18 -4.78 -5.15 10.56
CA MET A 18 -5.90 -5.61 11.39
C MET A 18 -7.16 -5.86 10.54
N ASN A 19 -8.35 -5.84 11.15
CA ASN A 19 -9.63 -5.97 10.46
C ASN A 19 -10.06 -4.67 9.76
N ASN A 20 -9.26 -4.24 8.77
CA ASN A 20 -9.44 -3.00 8.03
C ASN A 20 -9.27 -3.18 6.51
N TRP A 21 -9.30 -4.42 6.03
CA TRP A 21 -9.22 -4.73 4.60
C TRP A 21 -10.51 -4.37 3.88
N ILE A 22 -10.38 -3.75 2.72
CA ILE A 22 -11.51 -3.37 1.85
C ILE A 22 -11.52 -4.26 0.61
N LYS A 23 -10.42 -4.28 -0.15
CA LYS A 23 -10.26 -5.07 -1.37
C LYS A 23 -8.79 -5.34 -1.67
N THR A 24 -8.52 -6.16 -2.68
CA THR A 24 -7.16 -6.43 -3.17
C THR A 24 -7.06 -5.99 -4.62
N ASN A 25 -6.16 -5.03 -4.88
CA ASN A 25 -5.91 -4.53 -6.23
C ASN A 25 -4.98 -5.48 -6.99
N LEU A 26 -5.10 -5.50 -8.32
CA LEU A 26 -4.28 -6.33 -9.20
C LEU A 26 -2.96 -5.64 -9.59
N PRO A 27 -1.91 -6.40 -9.94
CA PRO A 27 -0.72 -5.84 -10.57
C PRO A 27 -1.06 -5.00 -11.81
N GLY A 28 -0.31 -3.94 -12.07
CA GLY A 28 -0.54 -2.99 -13.15
C GLY A 28 -1.57 -1.90 -12.82
N THR A 29 -2.24 -1.96 -11.68
CA THR A 29 -3.16 -0.89 -11.26
C THR A 29 -2.37 0.39 -10.99
N LEU A 30 -2.66 1.45 -11.75
CA LEU A 30 -2.15 2.80 -11.49
C LEU A 30 -2.93 3.46 -10.36
N VAL A 31 -2.22 4.06 -9.42
CA VAL A 31 -2.77 4.75 -8.26
C VAL A 31 -2.07 6.07 -8.02
N GLU A 32 -2.75 6.99 -7.35
CA GLU A 32 -2.14 8.24 -6.91
C GLU A 32 -1.80 8.14 -5.42
N VAL A 33 -0.54 8.39 -5.05
CA VAL A 33 -0.14 8.63 -3.67
C VAL A 33 -0.51 10.05 -3.28
N ILE A 34 -1.34 10.16 -2.23
CA ILE A 34 -1.93 11.43 -1.75
C ILE A 34 -1.61 11.74 -0.28
N GLY A 35 -0.96 10.83 0.45
CA GLY A 35 -0.59 11.05 1.85
C GLY A 35 0.28 9.93 2.43
N GLY A 36 0.78 10.14 3.65
CA GLY A 36 1.79 9.30 4.30
C GLY A 36 3.22 9.88 4.22
N PRO A 37 4.26 9.10 4.54
CA PRO A 37 4.20 7.69 4.91
C PRO A 37 3.87 7.46 6.40
N GLU A 38 3.23 6.34 6.69
CA GLU A 38 3.01 5.83 8.06
C GLU A 38 3.73 4.50 8.26
N CYS A 39 4.58 4.40 9.28
CA CYS A 39 5.32 3.17 9.57
C CYS A 39 4.65 2.40 10.71
N THR A 40 4.11 1.22 10.40
CA THR A 40 3.48 0.37 11.43
C THR A 40 4.33 -0.87 11.68
N ARG A 41 4.61 -1.16 12.95
CA ARG A 41 5.26 -2.42 13.34
C ARG A 41 4.38 -3.63 12.98
N TYR A 42 5.05 -4.70 12.63
CA TYR A 42 4.48 -6.02 12.41
C TYR A 42 5.36 -7.07 13.11
N LYS A 43 4.85 -8.30 13.24
CA LYS A 43 5.44 -9.43 13.98
C LYS A 43 6.98 -9.47 13.94
N ASN A 44 7.58 -9.90 15.05
CA ASN A 44 9.02 -10.18 15.16
C ASN A 44 9.92 -9.02 14.70
N GLY A 45 9.53 -7.78 15.05
CA GLY A 45 10.31 -6.59 14.71
C GLY A 45 10.19 -6.15 13.25
N GLY A 46 9.31 -6.76 12.46
CA GLY A 46 8.99 -6.29 11.12
C GLY A 46 8.25 -4.96 11.13
N ALA A 47 8.11 -4.36 9.96
CA ALA A 47 7.28 -3.18 9.76
C ALA A 47 6.76 -3.15 8.32
N TYR A 48 5.72 -2.36 8.10
CA TYR A 48 5.26 -1.96 6.78
C TYR A 48 5.28 -0.45 6.72
N LEU A 49 5.77 0.09 5.60
CA LEU A 49 5.59 1.49 5.25
C LEU A 49 4.30 1.63 4.45
N TRP A 50 3.39 2.50 4.91
CA TRP A 50 2.07 2.67 4.33
C TRP A 50 1.93 4.02 3.66
N TRP A 51 1.27 4.02 2.51
CA TRP A 51 0.90 5.21 1.78
C TRP A 51 -0.62 5.30 1.66
N GLN A 52 -1.14 6.51 1.81
CA GLN A 52 -2.51 6.80 1.45
C GLN A 52 -2.59 6.97 -0.06
N ILE A 53 -3.43 6.18 -0.70
CA ILE A 53 -3.59 6.14 -2.15
C ILE A 53 -5.03 6.43 -2.55
N ARG A 54 -5.17 7.06 -3.71
CA ARG A 54 -6.42 7.20 -4.44
C ARG A 54 -6.42 6.24 -5.63
N LEU A 55 -7.46 5.43 -5.74
CA LEU A 55 -7.68 4.50 -6.83
C LEU A 55 -8.32 5.21 -8.05
N PRO A 56 -8.32 4.60 -9.25
CA PRO A 56 -8.95 5.18 -10.44
C PRO A 56 -10.44 5.47 -10.29
N ASP A 57 -11.13 4.71 -9.43
CA ASP A 57 -12.55 4.91 -9.10
C ASP A 57 -12.80 6.02 -8.06
N GLY A 58 -11.74 6.73 -7.64
CA GLY A 58 -11.79 7.82 -6.67
C GLY A 58 -11.72 7.38 -5.21
N GLN A 59 -11.78 6.08 -4.90
CA GLN A 59 -11.70 5.59 -3.53
C GLN A 59 -10.35 5.92 -2.89
N VAL A 60 -10.39 6.36 -1.63
CA VAL A 60 -9.21 6.69 -0.83
C VAL A 60 -9.03 5.68 0.29
N GLY A 61 -7.79 5.21 0.46
CA GLY A 61 -7.43 4.24 1.47
C GLY A 61 -5.93 4.05 1.53
N TRP A 62 -5.48 2.95 2.11
CA TRP A 62 -4.07 2.71 2.42
C TRP A 62 -3.58 1.42 1.80
N SER A 63 -2.32 1.42 1.38
CA SER A 63 -1.62 0.21 0.93
C SER A 63 -0.16 0.26 1.39
N ALA A 64 0.39 -0.91 1.68
CA ALA A 64 1.78 -1.03 2.07
C ALA A 64 2.67 -0.94 0.83
N GLU A 65 3.76 -0.19 0.93
CA GLU A 65 4.81 -0.12 -0.09
C GLU A 65 5.60 -1.43 -0.12
N ALA A 66 6.09 -1.86 1.03
CA ALA A 66 6.93 -3.05 1.19
C ALA A 66 6.93 -3.51 2.65
N SER A 67 7.35 -4.75 2.88
CA SER A 67 7.74 -5.24 4.21
C SER A 67 9.17 -4.81 4.51
N ALA A 68 9.48 -4.48 5.77
CA ALA A 68 10.83 -4.19 6.24
C ALA A 68 11.83 -5.35 6.00
N PHE A 69 11.33 -6.58 5.86
CA PHE A 69 12.14 -7.77 5.52
C PHE A 69 11.84 -8.29 4.11
N GLY A 70 11.05 -7.57 3.32
CA GLY A 70 10.68 -7.97 1.96
C GLY A 70 11.80 -7.68 0.97
N ALA A 71 12.02 -8.58 0.02
CA ALA A 71 12.96 -8.38 -1.08
C ALA A 71 12.38 -7.58 -2.26
N PHE A 72 11.12 -7.15 -2.16
CA PHE A 72 10.41 -6.50 -3.26
C PHE A 72 9.36 -5.50 -2.76
N TYR A 73 9.14 -4.48 -3.59
CA TYR A 73 8.04 -3.53 -3.46
C TYR A 73 6.72 -4.17 -3.92
N PHE A 74 5.65 -3.89 -3.19
CA PHE A 74 4.28 -4.21 -3.60
C PHE A 74 3.72 -3.13 -4.52
N MET A 75 4.18 -1.89 -4.37
CA MET A 75 3.92 -0.75 -5.25
C MET A 75 5.15 0.15 -5.32
N GLU A 76 5.36 0.82 -6.45
CA GLU A 76 6.50 1.72 -6.67
C GLU A 76 6.10 2.94 -7.53
N PRO A 77 6.82 4.06 -7.43
CA PRO A 77 6.55 5.25 -8.26
C PRO A 77 6.65 4.94 -9.76
N VAL A 78 5.75 5.56 -10.54
CA VAL A 78 5.87 5.56 -12.01
C VAL A 78 7.00 6.53 -12.40
N ARG A 79 7.91 6.09 -13.26
CA ARG A 79 8.96 6.94 -13.85
C ARG A 79 8.44 7.75 -15.02
#